data_AF-A0A7X6TRM2-F1
#
_entry.id   AF-A0A7X6TRM2-F1
#
_cell.length_a   1.000
_cell.length_b   1.000
_cell.length_c   1.000
_cell.angle_alpha   90.00
_cell.angle_beta   90.00
_cell.angle_gamma   90.00
#
_symmetry.space_group_name_H-M   'P 1'
#
loop_
_entity.id
_entity.type
_entity.pdbx_description
1 polymer ?
#
loop_
_entity_poly.entity_id
_entity_poly.type
_entity_poly.pdbx_seq_one_letter_code
_entity_poly.pdbx_strand_id
1 'polypeptide(L)'
;MENTFGSRLDGGAFKENFMPELTEIAKENATFSDKQAVLGGNPPTVGTGWTMAAMFSHSTGLPLKVPVQGNSLSDFSTFFPGAISIGQILKEEGYKNYLMLGSDATFGGRRNFYTLHGDYEIYDYDVAIEKQVIPEDYKVWWGFEDEKLYSWAKEELIEISKKEEPFNFTMLTVDTHHEDGYVCSLCEEEFDDQYANVIACASRQIDDFIKWIQDQDFYENTSIVIVGDHPTMDSDFKEDINRNYTSTTYNTFINSGISVSEERLRNRDFYAFDLFPTTLASLGVEIMGDRVALGTNLFSDEDTLFVIHGKSMHEELLKKSRFYDNKFLFEK
;
A
#
# COMPACT_ATOMS: atom_id res chain seq x y z
N MET A 1 1.99 1.32 -7.51
CA MET A 1 2.64 2.63 -7.76
C MET A 1 4.01 2.69 -7.07
N GLU A 2 4.99 3.32 -7.71
CA GLU A 2 6.35 3.46 -7.16
C GLU A 2 7.02 4.77 -7.60
N ASN A 3 8.06 5.21 -6.86
CA ASN A 3 8.72 6.49 -7.12
C ASN A 3 9.59 6.48 -8.39
N THR A 4 9.92 5.29 -8.91
CA THR A 4 10.70 5.12 -10.15
C THR A 4 10.08 5.89 -11.31
N PHE A 5 8.75 5.96 -11.37
CA PHE A 5 7.98 6.59 -12.44
C PHE A 5 8.03 8.12 -12.44
N GLY A 6 8.53 8.73 -11.37
CA GLY A 6 8.73 10.17 -11.29
C GLY A 6 9.92 10.68 -12.10
N SER A 7 9.98 12.00 -12.24
CA SER A 7 11.15 12.65 -12.86
C SER A 7 12.39 12.58 -11.96
N ARG A 8 13.58 12.60 -12.56
CA ARG A 8 14.86 12.70 -11.83
C ARG A 8 14.97 13.95 -10.96
N LEU A 9 14.26 15.02 -11.30
CA LEU A 9 14.24 16.25 -10.49
C LEU A 9 13.49 16.03 -9.17
N ASP A 10 12.40 15.27 -9.23
CA ASP A 10 11.56 14.98 -8.07
C ASP A 10 12.04 13.75 -7.29
N GLY A 11 12.93 12.93 -7.83
CA GLY A 11 13.57 11.80 -7.15
C GLY A 11 13.40 10.44 -7.83
N GLY A 12 12.67 10.38 -8.95
CA GLY A 12 12.45 9.18 -9.76
C GLY A 12 13.58 8.87 -10.75
N ALA A 13 13.33 7.96 -11.69
CA ALA A 13 14.36 7.43 -12.60
C ALA A 13 14.37 8.09 -13.99
N PHE A 14 13.23 8.65 -14.42
CA PHE A 14 13.02 9.10 -15.80
C PHE A 14 13.26 10.59 -15.99
N LYS A 15 13.42 11.01 -17.25
CA LYS A 15 13.48 12.44 -17.59
C LYS A 15 12.10 13.08 -17.45
N GLU A 16 11.08 12.37 -17.90
CA GLU A 16 9.68 12.74 -17.82
C GLU A 16 9.08 12.26 -16.50
N ASN A 17 7.93 12.82 -16.13
CA ASN A 17 7.16 12.40 -14.95
C ASN A 17 5.91 11.68 -15.43
N PHE A 18 5.82 10.37 -15.18
CA PHE A 18 4.65 9.57 -15.55
C PHE A 18 3.58 9.55 -14.46
N MET A 19 3.81 10.20 -13.32
CA MET A 19 2.87 10.31 -12.20
C MET A 19 2.81 11.74 -11.67
N PRO A 20 2.48 12.74 -12.51
CA PRO A 20 2.56 14.15 -12.14
C PRO A 20 1.65 14.51 -10.96
N GLU A 21 0.42 14.00 -10.92
CA GLU A 21 -0.54 14.28 -9.85
C GLU A 21 -0.06 13.72 -8.51
N LEU A 22 0.38 12.46 -8.47
CA LEU A 22 0.99 11.89 -7.26
C LEU A 22 2.26 12.64 -6.83
N THR A 23 3.03 13.15 -7.78
CA THR A 23 4.22 13.95 -7.44
C THR A 23 3.83 15.25 -6.74
N GLU A 24 2.76 15.92 -7.15
CA GLU A 24 2.25 17.11 -6.48
C GLU A 24 1.62 16.76 -5.13
N ILE A 25 0.84 15.69 -5.03
CA ILE A 25 0.30 15.18 -3.76
C ILE A 25 1.44 14.93 -2.76
N ALA A 26 2.55 14.34 -3.20
CA ALA A 26 3.71 14.10 -2.35
C ALA A 26 4.44 15.38 -1.90
N LYS A 27 4.38 16.47 -2.69
CA LYS A 27 4.97 17.78 -2.32
C LYS A 27 4.12 18.53 -1.29
N GLU A 28 2.81 18.34 -1.33
CA GLU A 28 1.85 19.06 -0.49
C GLU A 28 1.61 18.38 0.87
N ASN A 29 2.04 17.13 1.02
CA ASN A 29 1.72 16.29 2.16
C ASN A 29 2.96 15.64 2.79
N ALA A 30 2.77 14.94 3.90
CA ALA A 30 3.85 14.23 4.57
C ALA A 30 4.26 12.99 3.75
N THR A 31 5.39 13.09 3.06
CA THR A 31 6.00 12.01 2.28
C THR A 31 7.42 11.76 2.77
N PHE A 32 7.71 10.53 3.17
CA PHE A 32 9.04 10.13 3.62
C PHE A 32 9.89 9.65 2.44
N SER A 33 11.10 10.20 2.35
CA SER A 33 12.04 9.91 1.27
C SER A 33 13.37 9.42 1.83
N ASP A 34 13.92 8.36 1.24
CA ASP A 34 15.29 7.87 1.46
C ASP A 34 16.36 8.83 0.91
N LYS A 35 15.92 9.88 0.19
CA LYS A 35 16.77 10.84 -0.52
C LYS A 35 16.50 12.26 -0.03
N GLN A 36 17.29 13.21 -0.52
CA GLN A 36 17.01 14.63 -0.35
C GLN A 36 15.80 15.12 -1.17
N ALA A 37 15.45 14.41 -2.25
CA ALA A 37 14.31 14.73 -3.10
C ALA A 37 12.97 14.34 -2.46
N VAL A 38 11.87 14.89 -2.97
CA VAL A 38 10.51 14.61 -2.45
C VAL A 38 10.13 13.15 -2.66
N LEU A 39 10.34 12.61 -3.86
CA LEU A 39 10.06 11.22 -4.16
C LEU A 39 11.20 10.33 -3.67
N GLY A 40 10.81 9.34 -2.89
CA GLY A 40 11.65 8.35 -2.26
C GLY A 40 10.77 7.50 -1.35
N GLY A 41 11.35 6.45 -0.75
CA GLY A 41 10.58 5.57 0.10
C GLY A 41 11.31 4.28 0.42
N ASN A 42 10.55 3.25 0.78
CA ASN A 42 11.13 1.97 1.10
C ASN A 42 11.51 1.16 -0.16
N PRO A 43 12.73 0.62 -0.23
CA PRO A 43 13.06 -0.41 -1.20
C PRO A 43 12.41 -1.75 -0.80
N PRO A 44 12.22 -2.68 -1.75
CA PRO A 44 11.72 -4.02 -1.44
C PRO A 44 12.74 -4.78 -0.58
N THR A 45 12.24 -5.61 0.34
CA THR A 45 13.05 -6.51 1.16
C THR A 45 12.40 -7.88 1.27
N VAL A 46 12.98 -8.77 2.08
CA VAL A 46 12.52 -10.14 2.26
C VAL A 46 11.06 -10.15 2.70
N GLY A 47 10.20 -10.82 1.93
CA GLY A 47 8.79 -10.97 2.29
C GLY A 47 8.00 -9.66 2.22
N THR A 48 8.38 -8.72 1.34
CA THR A 48 7.60 -7.50 1.06
C THR A 48 7.44 -7.19 -0.44
N GLY A 49 8.10 -7.93 -1.33
CA GLY A 49 8.24 -7.58 -2.75
C GLY A 49 7.12 -8.02 -3.70
N TRP A 50 5.92 -8.29 -3.18
CA TRP A 50 4.72 -8.63 -3.97
C TRP A 50 3.47 -8.23 -3.20
N THR A 51 2.34 -8.05 -3.88
CA THR A 51 1.15 -7.36 -3.34
C THR A 51 0.70 -7.85 -1.96
N MET A 52 0.45 -9.15 -1.76
CA MET A 52 0.02 -9.66 -0.45
C MET A 52 1.10 -9.47 0.62
N ALA A 53 2.37 -9.64 0.27
CA ALA A 53 3.48 -9.46 1.20
C ALA A 53 3.62 -8.01 1.67
N ALA A 54 3.39 -7.05 0.76
CA ALA A 54 3.34 -5.63 1.10
C ALA A 54 2.13 -5.33 2.00
N MET A 55 0.92 -5.77 1.63
CA MET A 55 -0.29 -5.60 2.44
C MET A 55 -0.13 -6.19 3.85
N PHE A 56 0.44 -7.39 3.96
CA PHE A 56 0.75 -8.04 5.24
C PHE A 56 1.75 -7.20 6.06
N SER A 57 2.83 -6.74 5.42
CA SER A 57 3.85 -5.91 6.06
C SER A 57 3.30 -4.58 6.56
N HIS A 58 2.53 -3.87 5.74
CA HIS A 58 1.90 -2.59 6.11
C HIS A 58 0.87 -2.77 7.23
N SER A 59 0.24 -3.95 7.30
CA SER A 59 -0.77 -4.24 8.31
C SER A 59 -0.21 -4.78 9.62
N THR A 60 0.99 -5.38 9.64
CA THR A 60 1.50 -6.12 10.81
C THR A 60 2.92 -5.73 11.25
N GLY A 61 3.65 -4.99 10.42
CA GLY A 61 5.07 -4.67 10.65
C GLY A 61 5.99 -5.90 10.57
N LEU A 62 5.57 -6.97 9.88
CA LEU A 62 6.31 -8.22 9.72
C LEU A 62 6.49 -8.58 8.24
N PRO A 63 7.61 -9.21 7.84
CA PRO A 63 7.74 -9.77 6.50
C PRO A 63 6.80 -10.96 6.35
N LEU A 64 6.22 -11.17 5.17
CA LEU A 64 5.44 -12.38 4.88
C LEU A 64 6.39 -13.54 4.55
N LYS A 65 6.75 -14.35 5.55
CA LYS A 65 7.65 -15.50 5.40
C LYS A 65 6.91 -16.81 5.65
N VAL A 66 6.61 -17.49 4.56
CA VAL A 66 5.83 -18.73 4.53
C VAL A 66 6.64 -19.86 3.89
N PRO A 67 6.41 -21.13 4.27
CA PRO A 67 7.12 -22.29 3.71
C PRO A 67 6.61 -22.68 2.31
N VAL A 68 5.91 -21.79 1.61
CA VAL A 68 5.41 -21.95 0.24
C VAL A 68 5.91 -20.81 -0.63
N GLN A 69 5.95 -21.03 -1.95
CA GLN A 69 6.42 -20.03 -2.89
C GLN A 69 5.25 -19.17 -3.41
N GLY A 70 5.44 -17.85 -3.42
CA GLY A 70 4.54 -16.90 -4.09
C GLY A 70 3.11 -16.88 -3.55
N ASN A 71 2.14 -16.78 -4.45
CA ASN A 71 0.71 -16.58 -4.17
C ASN A 71 -0.03 -17.84 -3.65
N SER A 72 0.65 -18.95 -3.41
CA SER A 72 0.05 -20.22 -2.97
C SER A 72 -0.33 -20.22 -1.48
N LEU A 73 -1.04 -19.18 -1.04
CA LEU A 73 -1.46 -18.95 0.34
C LEU A 73 -2.93 -19.28 0.61
N SER A 74 -3.70 -19.59 -0.44
CA SER A 74 -5.11 -19.99 -0.35
C SER A 74 -5.34 -21.21 0.56
N ASP A 75 -4.35 -22.09 0.66
CA ASP A 75 -4.49 -23.39 1.31
C ASP A 75 -4.23 -23.36 2.83
N PHE A 76 -3.85 -22.21 3.37
CA PHE A 76 -3.61 -22.06 4.81
C PHE A 76 -4.92 -21.74 5.53
N SER A 77 -5.44 -22.72 6.28
CA SER A 77 -6.62 -22.54 7.15
C SER A 77 -6.35 -21.65 8.37
N THR A 78 -5.08 -21.39 8.69
CA THR A 78 -4.64 -20.39 9.67
C THR A 78 -3.63 -19.47 9.02
N PHE A 79 -3.88 -18.18 9.05
CA PHE A 79 -2.95 -17.16 8.55
C PHE A 79 -2.34 -16.47 9.76
N PHE A 80 -1.02 -16.62 9.97
CA PHE A 80 -0.24 -15.93 11.01
C PHE A 80 -0.95 -15.65 12.36
N PRO A 81 -1.48 -16.66 13.06
CA PRO A 81 -2.39 -16.46 14.19
C PRO A 81 -1.80 -15.64 15.35
N GLY A 82 -0.47 -15.63 15.53
CA GLY A 82 0.18 -14.81 16.55
C GLY A 82 0.61 -13.41 16.11
N ALA A 83 0.35 -13.02 14.85
CA ALA A 83 0.53 -11.65 14.39
C ALA A 83 -0.69 -10.80 14.76
N ILE A 84 -0.46 -9.57 15.19
CA ILE A 84 -1.50 -8.57 15.43
C ILE A 84 -1.46 -7.57 14.28
N SER A 85 -2.60 -7.34 13.63
CA SER A 85 -2.72 -6.38 12.54
C SER A 85 -3.31 -5.05 12.98
N ILE A 86 -3.14 -4.01 12.14
CA ILE A 86 -3.88 -2.75 12.24
C ILE A 86 -5.39 -2.98 12.30
N GLY A 87 -5.92 -3.91 11.51
CA GLY A 87 -7.35 -4.20 11.50
C GLY A 87 -7.85 -4.79 12.82
N GLN A 88 -7.06 -5.60 13.50
CA GLN A 88 -7.41 -6.10 14.83
C GLN A 88 -7.42 -4.97 15.86
N ILE A 89 -6.37 -4.13 15.86
CA ILE A 89 -6.28 -2.96 16.74
C ILE A 89 -7.49 -2.04 16.53
N LEU A 90 -7.78 -1.68 15.28
CA LEU A 90 -8.90 -0.79 14.95
C LEU A 90 -10.25 -1.41 15.31
N LYS A 91 -10.44 -2.72 15.06
CA LYS A 91 -11.66 -3.43 15.48
C LYS A 91 -11.86 -3.41 16.99
N GLU A 92 -10.80 -3.60 17.77
CA GLU A 92 -10.86 -3.52 19.24
C GLU A 92 -11.27 -2.12 19.72
N GLU A 93 -10.87 -1.08 18.98
CA GLU A 93 -11.26 0.32 19.21
C GLU A 93 -12.61 0.71 18.55
N GLY A 94 -13.39 -0.28 18.07
CA GLY A 94 -14.74 -0.08 17.57
C GLY A 94 -14.85 0.33 16.10
N TYR A 95 -13.75 0.31 15.33
CA TYR A 95 -13.80 0.56 13.90
C TYR A 95 -14.44 -0.61 13.15
N LYS A 96 -15.17 -0.28 12.07
CA LYS A 96 -15.54 -1.24 11.05
C LYS A 96 -14.49 -1.24 9.93
N ASN A 97 -13.92 -2.41 9.67
CA ASN A 97 -12.91 -2.61 8.65
C ASN A 97 -13.53 -3.05 7.32
N TYR A 98 -13.03 -2.48 6.22
CA TYR A 98 -13.46 -2.73 4.85
C TYR A 98 -12.25 -2.95 3.96
N LEU A 99 -12.33 -3.95 3.08
CA LEU A 99 -11.35 -4.20 2.04
C LEU A 99 -12.08 -4.17 0.69
N MET A 100 -11.58 -3.39 -0.25
CA MET A 100 -12.11 -3.34 -1.62
C MET A 100 -11.02 -3.61 -2.65
N LEU A 101 -11.29 -4.49 -3.61
CA LEU A 101 -10.34 -4.87 -4.66
C LEU A 101 -11.05 -5.38 -5.92
N GLY A 102 -10.49 -5.06 -7.10
CA GLY A 102 -11.10 -5.43 -8.39
C GLY A 102 -11.02 -6.91 -8.78
N SER A 103 -10.33 -7.73 -7.98
CA SER A 103 -10.04 -9.16 -8.23
C SER A 103 -10.75 -10.09 -7.23
N ASP A 104 -10.54 -11.41 -7.32
CA ASP A 104 -11.01 -12.35 -6.29
C ASP A 104 -10.11 -12.27 -5.04
N ALA A 105 -10.69 -11.98 -3.87
CA ALA A 105 -9.93 -11.85 -2.63
C ALA A 105 -9.27 -13.16 -2.17
N THR A 106 -9.70 -14.32 -2.66
CA THR A 106 -9.07 -15.62 -2.35
C THR A 106 -7.64 -15.70 -2.89
N PHE A 107 -7.36 -15.02 -4.01
CA PHE A 107 -6.02 -14.97 -4.60
C PHE A 107 -5.01 -14.34 -3.64
N GLY A 108 -3.84 -14.97 -3.51
CA GLY A 108 -2.80 -14.56 -2.57
C GLY A 108 -3.16 -14.74 -1.09
N GLY A 109 -4.30 -15.37 -0.76
CA GLY A 109 -4.75 -15.54 0.62
C GLY A 109 -5.29 -14.27 1.29
N ARG A 110 -5.60 -13.22 0.51
CA ARG A 110 -6.08 -11.92 1.04
C ARG A 110 -7.36 -12.10 1.86
N ARG A 111 -8.32 -12.89 1.39
CA ARG A 111 -9.57 -13.20 2.09
C ARG A 111 -9.29 -13.79 3.47
N ASN A 112 -8.43 -14.82 3.55
CA ASN A 112 -8.08 -15.43 4.84
C ASN A 112 -7.40 -14.42 5.77
N PHE A 113 -6.43 -13.65 5.27
CA PHE A 113 -5.75 -12.63 6.09
C PHE A 113 -6.73 -11.61 6.64
N TYR A 114 -7.50 -10.93 5.79
CA TYR A 114 -8.38 -9.83 6.19
C TYR A 114 -9.59 -10.29 7.01
N THR A 115 -10.10 -11.51 6.80
CA THR A 115 -11.13 -12.08 7.68
C THR A 115 -10.56 -12.41 9.06
N LEU A 116 -9.39 -13.05 9.15
CA LEU A 116 -8.80 -13.46 10.43
C LEU A 116 -8.17 -12.30 11.22
N HIS A 117 -7.64 -11.29 10.53
CA HIS A 117 -6.89 -10.17 11.12
C HIS A 117 -7.64 -8.84 11.02
N GLY A 118 -8.85 -8.82 11.57
CA GLY A 118 -9.64 -7.59 11.71
C GLY A 118 -11.09 -7.71 11.22
N ASP A 119 -11.53 -8.90 10.79
CA ASP A 119 -12.92 -9.19 10.42
C ASP A 119 -13.48 -8.17 9.41
N TYR A 120 -12.71 -7.98 8.34
CA TYR A 120 -13.03 -7.03 7.29
C TYR A 120 -14.26 -7.50 6.53
N GLU A 121 -15.13 -6.54 6.19
CA GLU A 121 -16.10 -6.71 5.13
C GLU A 121 -15.37 -6.57 3.78
N ILE A 122 -15.51 -7.57 2.91
CA ILE A 122 -14.72 -7.69 1.68
C ILE A 122 -15.62 -7.40 0.48
N TYR A 123 -15.28 -6.36 -0.27
CA TYR A 123 -15.85 -5.95 -1.55
C TYR A 123 -14.90 -6.37 -2.68
N ASP A 124 -15.04 -7.61 -3.14
CA ASP A 124 -14.22 -8.18 -4.20
C ASP A 124 -15.03 -8.47 -5.47
N TYR A 125 -14.39 -9.08 -6.47
CA TYR A 125 -15.00 -9.38 -7.77
C TYR A 125 -16.36 -10.10 -7.67
N ASP A 126 -16.46 -11.12 -6.82
CA ASP A 126 -17.71 -11.89 -6.67
C ASP A 126 -18.82 -11.03 -6.04
N VAL A 127 -18.48 -10.22 -5.03
CA VAL A 127 -19.43 -9.28 -4.39
C VAL A 127 -19.87 -8.19 -5.37
N ALA A 128 -19.00 -7.75 -6.28
CA ALA A 128 -19.34 -6.78 -7.32
C ALA A 128 -20.41 -7.32 -8.27
N ILE A 129 -20.37 -8.61 -8.62
CA ILE A 129 -21.42 -9.30 -9.39
C ILE A 129 -22.71 -9.39 -8.57
N GLU A 130 -22.62 -9.85 -7.31
CA GLU A 130 -23.78 -10.01 -6.43
C GLU A 130 -24.54 -8.69 -6.22
N LYS A 131 -23.80 -7.58 -6.08
CA LYS A 131 -24.35 -6.22 -5.94
C LYS A 131 -24.70 -5.55 -7.27
N GLN A 132 -24.48 -6.22 -8.42
CA GLN A 132 -24.74 -5.69 -9.76
C GLN A 132 -23.95 -4.41 -10.09
N VAL A 133 -22.78 -4.24 -9.46
CA VAL A 133 -21.81 -3.19 -9.81
C VAL A 133 -21.21 -3.48 -11.19
N ILE A 134 -21.05 -4.76 -11.51
CA ILE A 134 -20.65 -5.26 -12.83
C ILE A 134 -21.63 -6.35 -13.31
N PRO A 135 -21.80 -6.53 -14.63
CA PRO A 135 -22.56 -7.65 -15.19
C PRO A 135 -21.99 -9.03 -14.77
N GLU A 136 -22.84 -10.05 -14.73
CA GLU A 136 -22.47 -11.42 -14.32
C GLU A 136 -21.36 -12.05 -15.19
N ASP A 137 -21.30 -11.71 -16.48
CA ASP A 137 -20.30 -12.17 -17.43
C ASP A 137 -19.12 -11.19 -17.61
N TYR A 138 -19.07 -10.12 -16.82
CA TYR A 138 -18.05 -9.10 -16.92
C TYR A 138 -16.75 -9.52 -16.24
N LYS A 139 -15.69 -9.69 -17.03
CA LYS A 139 -14.34 -9.90 -16.50
C LYS A 139 -13.30 -9.31 -17.44
N VAL A 140 -12.52 -8.36 -16.95
CA VAL A 140 -11.36 -7.79 -17.64
C VAL A 140 -10.14 -7.85 -16.74
N TRP A 141 -8.97 -8.03 -17.34
CA TRP A 141 -7.70 -8.03 -16.60
C TRP A 141 -7.71 -9.01 -15.41
N TRP A 142 -7.56 -8.52 -14.18
CA TRP A 142 -7.60 -9.30 -12.93
C TRP A 142 -9.01 -9.50 -12.34
N GLY A 143 -10.03 -8.90 -12.94
CA GLY A 143 -11.43 -8.97 -12.53
C GLY A 143 -12.22 -7.82 -13.14
N PHE A 144 -12.10 -6.62 -12.57
CA PHE A 144 -12.54 -5.37 -13.19
C PHE A 144 -11.52 -4.25 -12.92
N GLU A 145 -11.54 -3.25 -13.79
CA GLU A 145 -10.60 -2.13 -13.88
C GLU A 145 -10.75 -1.09 -12.76
N ASP A 146 -9.69 -0.33 -12.50
CA ASP A 146 -9.64 0.63 -11.40
C ASP A 146 -10.66 1.77 -11.56
N GLU A 147 -11.03 2.11 -12.80
CA GLU A 147 -12.09 3.08 -13.10
C GLU A 147 -13.40 2.71 -12.37
N LYS A 148 -13.81 1.44 -12.47
CA LYS A 148 -15.01 0.92 -11.80
C LYS A 148 -14.77 0.77 -10.29
N LEU A 149 -13.56 0.41 -9.87
CA LEU A 149 -13.17 0.28 -8.46
C LEU A 149 -13.34 1.61 -7.73
N TYR A 150 -12.83 2.70 -8.28
CA TYR A 150 -12.98 4.03 -7.70
C TYR A 150 -14.44 4.48 -7.69
N SER A 151 -15.20 4.23 -8.76
CA SER A 151 -16.63 4.55 -8.78
C SER A 151 -17.39 3.83 -7.66
N TRP A 152 -17.15 2.52 -7.49
CA TRP A 152 -17.80 1.74 -6.45
C TRP A 152 -17.37 2.15 -5.04
N ALA A 153 -16.08 2.46 -4.84
CA ALA A 153 -15.57 2.96 -3.57
C ALA A 153 -16.25 4.25 -3.13
N LYS A 154 -16.49 5.19 -4.06
CA LYS A 154 -17.22 6.44 -3.79
C LYS A 154 -18.63 6.16 -3.28
N GLU A 155 -19.34 5.24 -3.92
CA GLU A 155 -20.70 4.85 -3.51
C GLU A 155 -20.73 4.20 -2.12
N GLU A 156 -19.85 3.23 -1.85
CA GLU A 156 -19.81 2.57 -0.54
C GLU A 156 -19.35 3.53 0.57
N LEU A 157 -18.39 4.42 0.32
CA LEU A 157 -17.92 5.40 1.31
C LEU A 157 -19.01 6.42 1.68
N ILE A 158 -19.89 6.80 0.76
CA ILE A 158 -21.07 7.64 1.07
C ILE A 158 -22.00 6.92 2.08
N GLU A 159 -22.19 5.62 1.94
CA GLU A 159 -23.05 4.86 2.86
C GLU A 159 -22.34 4.50 4.17
N ILE A 160 -21.05 4.18 4.11
CA ILE A 160 -20.22 3.86 5.28
C ILE A 160 -20.09 5.09 6.20
N SER A 161 -19.82 6.27 5.64
CA SER A 161 -19.63 7.51 6.40
C SER A 161 -20.88 8.00 7.14
N LYS A 162 -22.07 7.50 6.81
CA LYS A 162 -23.33 7.81 7.51
C LYS A 162 -23.53 6.98 8.79
N LYS A 163 -22.71 5.93 9.00
CA LYS A 163 -22.79 5.06 10.18
C LYS A 163 -22.16 5.76 11.39
N GLU A 164 -22.53 5.31 12.58
CA GLU A 164 -21.99 5.87 13.83
C GLU A 164 -20.58 5.34 14.14
N GLU A 165 -20.25 4.13 13.69
CA GLU A 165 -18.93 3.55 13.90
C GLU A 165 -17.86 4.21 13.00
N PRO A 166 -16.63 4.45 13.51
CA PRO A 166 -15.53 4.88 12.66
C PRO A 166 -15.16 3.76 11.68
N PHE A 167 -14.59 4.11 10.52
CA PHE A 167 -14.28 3.15 9.47
C PHE A 167 -12.80 3.12 9.13
N ASN A 168 -12.34 1.95 8.72
CA ASN A 168 -11.06 1.73 8.07
C ASN A 168 -11.33 1.12 6.69
N PHE A 169 -11.02 1.85 5.63
CA PHE A 169 -11.30 1.43 4.26
C PHE A 169 -10.00 1.24 3.48
N THR A 170 -9.63 -0.01 3.24
CA THR A 170 -8.43 -0.38 2.49
C THR A 170 -8.80 -0.73 1.04
N MET A 171 -8.15 -0.08 0.07
CA MET A 171 -8.33 -0.37 -1.35
C MET A 171 -7.06 -0.98 -1.96
N LEU A 172 -7.23 -1.83 -2.96
CA LEU A 172 -6.15 -2.32 -3.81
C LEU A 172 -6.47 -2.15 -5.29
N THR A 173 -5.71 -1.28 -5.94
CA THR A 173 -5.72 -1.04 -7.40
C THR A 173 -4.92 -2.08 -8.15
N VAL A 174 -5.16 -2.27 -9.45
CA VAL A 174 -4.50 -3.34 -10.22
C VAL A 174 -4.20 -3.01 -11.70
N ASP A 175 -4.66 -1.88 -12.23
CA ASP A 175 -4.46 -1.57 -13.65
C ASP A 175 -2.97 -1.40 -14.00
N THR A 176 -2.12 -0.99 -13.05
CA THR A 176 -0.65 -0.90 -13.25
C THR A 176 0.09 -2.23 -13.08
N HIS A 177 -0.62 -3.37 -13.02
CA HIS A 177 0.02 -4.69 -12.90
C HIS A 177 0.79 -5.04 -14.19
N HIS A 178 1.90 -5.77 -14.06
CA HIS A 178 2.70 -6.22 -15.20
C HIS A 178 2.01 -7.34 -16.03
N GLU A 179 2.28 -7.50 -17.32
CA GLU A 179 3.08 -6.63 -18.22
C GLU A 179 2.20 -5.53 -18.84
N ASP A 180 2.78 -4.37 -19.15
CA ASP A 180 2.19 -3.20 -19.82
C ASP A 180 0.95 -2.53 -19.19
N GLY A 181 0.39 -3.11 -18.12
CA GLY A 181 -0.82 -2.62 -17.46
C GLY A 181 -2.09 -2.77 -18.30
N TYR A 182 -3.20 -2.30 -17.73
CA TYR A 182 -4.52 -2.30 -18.36
C TYR A 182 -4.93 -0.89 -18.79
N VAL A 183 -5.26 -0.75 -20.08
CA VAL A 183 -5.76 0.49 -20.65
C VAL A 183 -7.28 0.55 -20.47
N CYS A 184 -7.74 1.34 -19.50
CA CYS A 184 -9.17 1.61 -19.29
C CYS A 184 -9.66 2.78 -20.18
N SER A 185 -10.96 3.10 -20.08
CA SER A 185 -11.57 4.12 -20.96
C SER A 185 -11.11 5.55 -20.66
N LEU A 186 -10.49 5.76 -19.50
CA LEU A 186 -9.95 7.05 -19.04
C LEU A 186 -8.47 7.26 -19.43
N CYS A 187 -7.78 6.22 -19.92
CA CYS A 187 -6.39 6.34 -20.31
C CYS A 187 -6.23 7.25 -21.54
N GLU A 188 -5.30 8.19 -21.46
CA GLU A 188 -4.92 9.05 -22.58
C GLU A 188 -3.60 8.56 -23.20
N GLU A 189 -3.41 8.79 -24.50
CA GLU A 189 -2.15 8.50 -25.20
C GLU A 189 -1.19 9.70 -25.09
N GLU A 190 -0.60 9.88 -23.91
CA GLU A 190 0.33 10.99 -23.60
C GLU A 190 1.80 10.68 -23.96
N PHE A 191 2.16 9.40 -23.90
CA PHE A 191 3.50 8.86 -24.11
C PHE A 191 3.49 7.81 -25.22
N ASP A 192 4.65 7.59 -25.84
CA ASP A 192 4.82 6.55 -26.88
C ASP A 192 4.75 5.11 -26.30
N ASP A 193 4.78 4.98 -24.97
CA ASP A 193 4.78 3.71 -24.23
C ASP A 193 3.44 3.48 -23.52
N GLN A 194 2.87 2.27 -23.68
CA GLN A 194 1.56 1.95 -23.09
C GLN A 194 1.60 1.94 -21.56
N TYR A 195 2.65 1.37 -20.97
CA TYR A 195 2.73 1.26 -19.52
C TYR A 195 2.86 2.64 -18.88
N ALA A 196 3.64 3.55 -19.49
CA ALA A 196 3.70 4.95 -19.09
C ALA A 196 2.32 5.63 -19.12
N ASN A 197 1.51 5.38 -20.16
CA ASN A 197 0.14 5.90 -20.25
C ASN A 197 -0.78 5.32 -19.15
N VAL A 198 -0.65 4.03 -18.83
CA VAL A 198 -1.40 3.40 -17.73
C VAL A 198 -0.99 3.97 -16.37
N ILE A 199 0.30 4.23 -16.15
CA ILE A 199 0.80 4.85 -14.91
C ILE A 199 0.27 6.29 -14.77
N ALA A 200 0.26 7.07 -15.86
CA ALA A 200 -0.28 8.43 -15.86
C ALA A 200 -1.79 8.43 -15.59
N CYS A 201 -2.53 7.49 -16.18
CA CYS A 201 -3.95 7.30 -15.89
C CYS A 201 -4.19 6.94 -14.42
N ALA A 202 -3.40 6.02 -13.85
CA ALA A 202 -3.52 5.66 -12.43
C ALA A 202 -3.21 6.86 -11.51
N SER A 203 -2.23 7.69 -11.85
CA SER A 203 -1.91 8.93 -11.13
C SER A 203 -3.10 9.89 -11.11
N ARG A 204 -3.74 10.14 -12.27
CA ARG A 204 -4.97 10.95 -12.35
C ARG A 204 -6.13 10.38 -11.55
N GLN A 205 -6.39 9.08 -11.68
CA GLN A 205 -7.51 8.45 -10.99
C GLN A 205 -7.36 8.50 -9.46
N ILE A 206 -6.13 8.34 -8.93
CA ILE A 206 -5.87 8.54 -7.50
C ILE A 206 -6.15 9.98 -7.09
N ASP A 207 -5.64 10.96 -7.82
CA ASP A 207 -5.85 12.38 -7.54
C ASP A 207 -7.34 12.76 -7.57
N ASP A 208 -8.08 12.29 -8.57
CA ASP A 208 -9.54 12.48 -8.68
C ASP A 208 -10.29 11.84 -7.50
N PHE A 209 -9.83 10.68 -7.01
CA PHE A 209 -10.42 10.05 -5.83
C PHE A 209 -10.12 10.83 -4.55
N ILE A 210 -8.90 11.32 -4.38
CA ILE A 210 -8.51 12.15 -3.22
C ILE A 210 -9.27 13.48 -3.22
N LYS A 211 -9.35 14.18 -4.35
CA LYS A 211 -10.15 15.40 -4.50
C LYS A 211 -11.62 15.16 -4.20
N TRP A 212 -12.17 14.04 -4.67
CA TRP A 212 -13.53 13.66 -4.31
C TRP A 212 -13.68 13.43 -2.80
N ILE A 213 -12.72 12.76 -2.14
CA ILE A 213 -12.73 12.58 -0.68
C ILE A 213 -12.68 13.95 0.02
N GLN A 214 -11.84 14.89 -0.45
CA GLN A 214 -11.73 16.25 0.10
C GLN A 214 -13.04 17.03 0.10
N ASP A 215 -13.93 16.72 -0.85
CA ASP A 215 -15.26 17.33 -0.93
C ASP A 215 -16.30 16.68 0.01
N GLN A 216 -15.95 15.63 0.75
CA GLN A 216 -16.88 14.91 1.65
C GLN A 216 -16.81 15.42 3.09
N ASP A 217 -17.94 15.39 3.79
CA ASP A 217 -18.05 15.81 5.20
C ASP A 217 -17.14 15.02 6.15
N PHE A 218 -16.74 13.80 5.79
CA PHE A 218 -15.86 12.96 6.59
C PHE A 218 -14.36 13.26 6.40
N TYR A 219 -13.97 14.11 5.43
CA TYR A 219 -12.57 14.35 5.08
C TYR A 219 -11.72 14.83 6.26
N GLU A 220 -12.18 15.87 6.96
CA GLU A 220 -11.44 16.51 8.05
C GLU A 220 -11.12 15.53 9.21
N ASN A 221 -11.90 14.46 9.33
CA ASN A 221 -11.72 13.41 10.34
C ASN A 221 -11.22 12.08 9.74
N THR A 222 -10.59 12.12 8.56
CA THR A 222 -10.05 10.94 7.87
C THR A 222 -8.57 11.14 7.58
N SER A 223 -7.72 10.29 8.14
CA SER A 223 -6.33 10.15 7.69
C SER A 223 -6.30 9.29 6.43
N ILE A 224 -5.59 9.73 5.40
CA ILE A 224 -5.45 9.01 4.13
C ILE A 224 -3.99 8.64 3.93
N VAL A 225 -3.74 7.35 3.67
CA VAL A 225 -2.41 6.80 3.45
C VAL A 225 -2.36 6.17 2.06
N ILE A 226 -1.56 6.75 1.17
CA ILE A 226 -1.33 6.23 -0.19
C ILE A 226 0.03 5.56 -0.19
N VAL A 227 0.06 4.26 -0.45
CA VAL A 227 1.32 3.48 -0.46
C VAL A 227 1.38 2.58 -1.68
N GLY A 228 2.57 2.50 -2.27
CA GLY A 228 2.90 1.46 -3.23
C GLY A 228 3.09 0.12 -2.54
N ASP A 229 2.69 -0.96 -3.20
CA ASP A 229 2.92 -2.33 -2.71
C ASP A 229 4.35 -2.79 -3.00
N HIS A 230 4.81 -2.70 -4.26
CA HIS A 230 6.18 -3.03 -4.65
C HIS A 230 6.59 -2.30 -5.94
N PRO A 231 7.91 -2.20 -6.22
CA PRO A 231 8.39 -1.79 -7.54
C PRO A 231 7.83 -2.66 -8.66
N THR A 232 7.65 -2.10 -9.86
CA THR A 232 7.13 -2.86 -11.01
C THR A 232 7.93 -4.12 -11.22
N MET A 233 7.31 -5.17 -11.72
CA MET A 233 8.01 -6.37 -12.19
C MET A 233 8.20 -6.36 -13.69
N ASP A 234 7.70 -5.32 -14.37
CA ASP A 234 7.86 -5.17 -15.79
C ASP A 234 9.33 -4.98 -16.17
N SER A 235 9.82 -5.78 -17.10
CA SER A 235 11.26 -5.97 -17.29
C SER A 235 11.82 -5.11 -18.40
N ASP A 236 11.07 -4.89 -19.47
CA ASP A 236 11.44 -4.03 -20.59
C ASP A 236 11.31 -2.55 -20.21
N PHE A 237 10.27 -2.17 -19.46
CA PHE A 237 10.11 -0.82 -18.92
C PHE A 237 11.26 -0.42 -17.99
N LYS A 238 11.92 -1.42 -17.38
CA LYS A 238 13.11 -1.19 -16.54
C LYS A 238 14.41 -1.05 -17.32
N GLU A 239 14.47 -1.41 -18.60
CA GLU A 239 15.72 -1.36 -19.37
C GLU A 239 16.30 0.05 -19.45
N ASP A 240 15.44 1.06 -19.45
CA ASP A 240 15.82 2.47 -19.51
C ASP A 240 16.20 3.08 -18.15
N ILE A 241 16.06 2.32 -17.06
CA ILE A 241 16.40 2.77 -15.71
C ILE A 241 17.92 2.67 -15.49
N ASN A 242 18.50 3.74 -14.94
CA ASN A 242 19.90 3.72 -14.53
C ASN A 242 20.16 2.62 -13.49
N ARG A 243 21.14 1.76 -13.74
CA ARG A 243 21.51 0.64 -12.84
C ARG A 243 21.88 1.05 -11.40
N ASN A 244 22.25 2.31 -11.18
CA ASN A 244 22.55 2.84 -9.84
C ASN A 244 21.31 3.40 -9.12
N TYR A 245 20.15 3.42 -9.77
CA TYR A 245 18.89 3.84 -9.17
C TYR A 245 18.28 2.68 -8.38
N THR A 246 17.95 2.93 -7.11
CA THR A 246 17.19 2.00 -6.28
C THR A 246 15.70 2.34 -6.40
N SER A 247 14.91 1.40 -6.92
CA SER A 247 13.45 1.51 -6.94
C SER A 247 12.86 1.43 -5.53
N THR A 248 11.97 2.35 -5.22
CA THR A 248 11.29 2.48 -3.93
C THR A 248 9.80 2.71 -4.14
N THR A 249 8.97 2.22 -3.22
CA THR A 249 7.52 2.37 -3.30
C THR A 249 7.08 3.77 -2.90
N TYR A 250 6.00 4.23 -3.52
CA TYR A 250 5.38 5.51 -3.20
C TYR A 250 4.84 5.50 -1.76
N ASN A 251 4.87 6.63 -1.07
CA ASN A 251 4.19 6.81 0.22
C ASN A 251 3.76 8.28 0.38
N THR A 252 2.55 8.51 0.89
CA THR A 252 2.10 9.84 1.30
C THR A 252 1.04 9.72 2.37
N PHE A 253 1.12 10.58 3.37
CA PHE A 253 0.19 10.69 4.48
C PHE A 253 -0.50 12.05 4.42
N ILE A 254 -1.82 12.04 4.25
CA ILE A 254 -2.71 13.21 4.20
C ILE A 254 -3.54 13.21 5.47
N ASN A 255 -3.76 14.38 6.06
CA ASN A 255 -4.53 14.53 7.32
C ASN A 255 -3.98 13.68 8.48
N SER A 256 -2.65 13.52 8.57
CA SER A 256 -2.03 12.73 9.64
C SER A 256 -2.17 13.36 11.04
N GLY A 257 -2.58 14.63 11.13
CA GLY A 257 -2.60 15.39 12.38
C GLY A 257 -1.21 15.66 12.98
N ILE A 258 -0.13 15.25 12.31
CA ILE A 258 1.24 15.37 12.79
C ILE A 258 2.03 16.31 11.88
N SER A 259 2.56 17.38 12.46
CA SER A 259 3.53 18.26 11.78
C SER A 259 4.95 17.79 12.11
N VAL A 260 5.72 17.44 11.08
CA VAL A 260 7.16 17.13 11.20
C VAL A 260 7.99 18.09 10.35
N SER A 261 9.28 18.23 10.67
CA SER A 261 10.18 19.07 9.89
C SER A 261 10.45 18.46 8.51
N GLU A 262 10.73 19.32 7.52
CA GLU A 262 11.21 18.85 6.21
C GLU A 262 12.44 17.94 6.32
N GLU A 263 13.33 18.20 7.27
CA GLU A 263 14.49 17.35 7.53
C GLU A 263 14.09 15.92 7.91
N ARG A 264 13.00 15.74 8.66
CA ARG A 264 12.49 14.41 9.05
C ARG A 264 11.89 13.64 7.87
N LEU A 265 11.36 14.36 6.88
CA LEU A 265 10.76 13.80 5.67
C LEU A 265 11.78 13.42 4.58
N ARG A 266 13.06 13.75 4.77
CA ARG A 266 14.14 13.52 3.79
C ARG A 266 15.27 12.70 4.39
N ASN A 267 16.01 12.00 3.54
CA ASN A 267 17.13 11.12 3.93
C ASN A 267 16.75 10.14 5.06
N ARG A 268 15.51 9.66 5.03
CA ARG A 268 14.94 8.74 6.00
C ARG A 268 14.91 7.36 5.37
N ASP A 269 15.84 6.50 5.76
CA ASP A 269 15.83 5.12 5.30
C ASP A 269 14.84 4.28 6.12
N PHE A 270 13.99 3.50 5.45
CA PHE A 270 13.00 2.63 6.07
C PHE A 270 12.61 1.46 5.17
N TYR A 271 11.93 0.47 5.75
CA TYR A 271 11.30 -0.64 5.03
C TYR A 271 9.78 -0.58 5.15
N ALA A 272 9.08 -1.43 4.38
CA ALA A 272 7.63 -1.55 4.43
C ALA A 272 7.07 -1.87 5.84
N PHE A 273 7.88 -2.42 6.76
CA PHE A 273 7.46 -2.68 8.14
C PHE A 273 7.18 -1.39 8.91
N ASP A 274 7.91 -0.32 8.62
CA ASP A 274 7.80 0.97 9.28
C ASP A 274 6.48 1.69 8.96
N LEU A 275 5.83 1.33 7.84
CA LEU A 275 4.52 1.89 7.46
C LEU A 275 3.39 1.48 8.40
N PHE A 276 3.51 0.34 9.10
CA PHE A 276 2.50 -0.07 10.09
C PHE A 276 2.38 0.91 11.27
N PRO A 277 3.41 1.12 12.11
CA PRO A 277 3.33 2.08 13.20
C PRO A 277 3.16 3.52 12.70
N THR A 278 3.67 3.86 11.50
CA THR A 278 3.47 5.21 10.92
C THR A 278 2.00 5.46 10.56
N THR A 279 1.29 4.44 10.05
CA THR A 279 -0.15 4.53 9.78
C THR A 279 -0.94 4.69 11.08
N LEU A 280 -0.61 3.92 12.13
CA LEU A 280 -1.21 4.09 13.46
C LEU A 280 -0.98 5.51 14.01
N ALA A 281 0.25 6.01 13.93
CA ALA A 281 0.57 7.36 14.38
C ALA A 281 -0.21 8.43 13.59
N SER A 282 -0.42 8.24 12.28
CA SER A 282 -1.23 9.15 11.46
C SER A 282 -2.72 9.22 11.88
N LEU A 283 -3.20 8.25 12.66
CA LEU A 283 -4.53 8.25 13.27
C LEU A 283 -4.54 8.90 14.66
N GLY A 284 -3.39 9.41 15.14
CA GLY A 284 -3.22 9.97 16.48
C GLY A 284 -2.97 8.92 17.57
N VAL A 285 -2.62 7.68 17.21
CA VAL A 285 -2.33 6.61 18.19
C VAL A 285 -0.96 6.85 18.84
N GLU A 286 -0.91 6.85 20.17
CA GLU A 286 0.34 6.87 20.93
C GLU A 286 0.96 5.47 20.98
N ILE A 287 2.19 5.34 20.46
CA ILE A 287 2.90 4.05 20.37
C ILE A 287 4.03 4.05 21.39
N MET A 288 3.98 3.12 22.35
CA MET A 288 5.04 2.99 23.36
C MET A 288 6.39 2.71 22.70
N GLY A 289 7.32 3.67 22.81
CA GLY A 289 8.65 3.56 22.22
C GLY A 289 8.67 3.66 20.69
N ASP A 290 7.59 4.14 20.06
CA ASP A 290 7.49 4.39 18.62
C ASP A 290 7.80 3.18 17.73
N ARG A 291 7.61 1.96 18.25
CA ARG A 291 7.87 0.71 17.53
C ARG A 291 6.78 -0.31 17.76
N VAL A 292 6.39 -0.98 16.67
CA VAL A 292 5.51 -2.14 16.69
C VAL A 292 6.08 -3.19 15.74
N ALA A 293 6.24 -4.43 16.23
CA ALA A 293 6.91 -5.50 15.50
C ALA A 293 8.33 -5.07 15.03
N LEU A 294 8.61 -5.10 13.72
CA LEU A 294 9.88 -4.60 13.16
C LEU A 294 9.80 -3.15 12.68
N GLY A 295 8.62 -2.54 12.72
CA GLY A 295 8.40 -1.18 12.26
C GLY A 295 8.75 -0.14 13.32
N THR A 296 9.18 1.01 12.83
CA THR A 296 9.42 2.24 13.58
C THR A 296 8.51 3.33 13.03
N ASN A 297 7.84 4.08 13.90
CA ASN A 297 7.04 5.23 13.51
C ASN A 297 7.95 6.28 12.82
N LEU A 298 7.71 6.55 11.54
CA LEU A 298 8.55 7.47 10.75
C LEU A 298 8.38 8.92 11.18
N PHE A 299 7.27 9.28 11.82
CA PHE A 299 7.07 10.61 12.39
C PHE A 299 7.89 10.86 13.67
N SER A 300 8.39 9.80 14.31
CA SER A 300 9.15 9.90 15.55
C SER A 300 10.63 10.28 15.32
N ASP A 301 11.33 10.59 16.41
CA ASP A 301 12.77 10.84 16.40
C ASP A 301 13.62 9.56 16.42
N GLU A 302 13.00 8.39 16.53
CA GLU A 302 13.70 7.10 16.64
C GLU A 302 14.34 6.67 15.32
N ASP A 303 15.54 6.08 15.36
CA ASP A 303 16.15 5.50 14.16
C ASP A 303 15.40 4.23 13.71
N THR A 304 15.13 4.07 12.42
CA THR A 304 14.53 2.81 11.93
C THR A 304 15.50 1.66 12.15
N LEU A 305 14.97 0.43 12.18
CA LEU A 305 15.85 -0.76 12.21
C LEU A 305 16.74 -0.83 10.96
N PHE A 306 16.30 -0.26 9.83
CA PHE A 306 17.15 -0.08 8.66
C PHE A 306 18.36 0.78 8.99
N VAL A 307 18.16 1.96 9.59
CA VAL A 307 19.27 2.88 9.93
C VAL A 307 20.24 2.23 10.92
N ILE A 308 19.72 1.53 11.93
CA ILE A 308 20.52 0.90 12.99
C ILE A 308 21.38 -0.27 12.45
N HIS A 309 20.81 -1.11 11.58
CA HIS A 309 21.46 -2.35 11.15
C HIS A 309 21.99 -2.31 9.70
N GLY A 310 21.59 -1.32 8.91
CA GLY A 310 21.92 -1.19 7.50
C GLY A 310 21.61 -2.45 6.69
N LYS A 311 22.49 -2.77 5.74
CA LYS A 311 22.38 -3.93 4.85
C LYS A 311 22.29 -5.28 5.59
N SER A 312 22.86 -5.38 6.79
CA SER A 312 22.81 -6.62 7.58
C SER A 312 21.38 -7.03 7.94
N MET A 313 20.46 -6.07 8.06
CA MET A 313 19.05 -6.38 8.35
C MET A 313 18.45 -7.30 7.29
N HIS A 314 18.70 -7.02 6.00
CA HIS A 314 18.22 -7.85 4.90
C HIS A 314 18.79 -9.28 5.00
N GLU A 315 20.09 -9.40 5.27
CA GLU A 315 20.77 -10.69 5.42
C GLU A 315 20.23 -11.50 6.61
N GLU A 316 19.93 -10.85 7.73
CA GLU A 316 19.30 -11.49 8.88
C GLU A 316 17.85 -11.91 8.60
N LEU A 317 17.10 -11.09 7.85
CA LEU A 317 15.72 -11.42 7.46
C LEU A 317 15.64 -12.61 6.50
N LEU A 318 16.68 -12.90 5.72
CA LEU A 318 16.76 -14.12 4.89
C LEU A 318 16.87 -15.40 5.74
N LYS A 319 17.39 -15.31 6.96
CA LYS A 319 17.60 -16.49 7.80
C LYS A 319 16.29 -17.05 8.34
N LYS A 320 16.27 -18.35 8.59
CA LYS A 320 15.16 -18.98 9.30
C LYS A 320 15.19 -18.55 10.76
N SER A 321 14.04 -18.15 11.30
CA SER A 321 13.89 -17.77 12.70
C SER A 321 12.87 -18.68 13.38
N ARG A 322 13.32 -19.51 14.32
CA ARG A 322 12.42 -20.33 15.14
C ARG A 322 11.47 -19.47 15.98
N PHE A 323 11.92 -18.28 16.39
CA PHE A 323 11.08 -17.33 17.10
C PHE A 323 9.93 -16.88 16.20
N TYR A 324 10.23 -16.44 14.98
CA TYR A 324 9.21 -16.01 14.02
C TYR A 324 8.21 -17.12 13.70
N ASP A 325 8.72 -18.32 13.40
CA ASP A 325 7.89 -19.49 13.08
C ASP A 325 6.95 -19.83 14.25
N ASN A 326 7.46 -19.87 15.48
CA ASN A 326 6.69 -20.27 16.65
C ASN A 326 5.74 -19.17 17.12
N LYS A 327 6.13 -17.90 17.04
CA LYS A 327 5.35 -16.78 17.61
C LYS A 327 4.34 -16.20 16.65
N PHE A 328 4.65 -16.13 15.36
CA PHE A 328 3.76 -15.47 14.39
C PHE A 328 3.10 -16.48 13.46
N LEU A 329 3.89 -17.39 12.86
CA LEU A 329 3.37 -18.28 11.82
C LEU A 329 2.49 -19.42 12.36
N PHE A 330 2.85 -20.01 13.50
CA PHE A 330 2.15 -21.19 14.04
C PHE A 330 1.54 -21.00 15.43
N GLU A 331 1.93 -19.95 16.16
CA GLU A 331 1.52 -19.70 17.57
C GLU A 331 1.61 -20.96 18.46
N LYS A 332 2.83 -21.49 18.59
CA LYS A 332 3.15 -22.71 19.37
C LYS A 332 3.70 -22.45 20.76
#